data_AF-A0A843BYL7-F1
#
_entry.id   AF-A0A843BYL7-F1
#
_cell.length_a   1.000
_cell.length_b   1.000
_cell.length_c   1.000
_cell.angle_alpha   90.00
_cell.angle_beta   90.00
_cell.angle_gamma   90.00
#
_symmetry.space_group_name_H-M   'P 1'
#
loop_
_entity.id
_entity.type
_entity.pdbx_description
1 polymer ?
#
loop_
_entity_poly.entity_id
_entity_poly.type
_entity_poly.pdbx_seq_one_letter_code
_entity_poly.pdbx_strand_id
1 'polypeptide(L)'
;SEPHPVDLVESASNLLNRYMEYGNASYLGNMSSLLGLVDEVKNIEITDTGGNLKLKISTSEDRTEFFWLYTKNDVDFSAKSLSFVFKNRVCQSITDGWVLFESGSTEVNISRDEAIDLAKEAALVFTWEYEGEVVGNFTVLDTPVVAVFHPHPREDFLNLIPYWYVTLYLDKVYPGEISSIAVGLWGDTGEINDINVVEPV
;
A
#
# COMPACT_ATOMS: atom_id res chain seq x y z
N SER A 1 26.38 22.60 -27.69
CA SER A 1 26.33 21.28 -27.07
C SER A 1 24.92 20.76 -27.15
N GLU A 2 24.74 19.53 -27.61
CA GLU A 2 23.48 18.83 -27.36
C GLU A 2 23.35 18.60 -25.84
N PRO A 3 22.13 18.68 -25.28
CA PRO A 3 21.91 18.31 -23.88
C PRO A 3 22.29 16.84 -23.72
N HIS A 4 23.19 16.54 -22.78
CA HIS A 4 23.44 15.17 -22.39
C HIS A 4 22.11 14.51 -21.95
N PRO A 5 21.86 13.24 -22.29
CA PRO A 5 20.70 12.54 -21.75
C PRO A 5 20.76 12.62 -20.22
N VAL A 6 19.78 13.28 -19.62
CA VAL A 6 19.66 13.41 -18.17
C VAL A 6 19.59 12.00 -17.58
N ASP A 7 20.59 11.65 -16.78
CA ASP A 7 20.56 10.44 -15.97
C ASP A 7 19.57 10.68 -14.81
N LEU A 8 18.51 9.87 -14.77
CA LEU A 8 17.48 9.99 -13.75
C LEU A 8 17.98 9.52 -12.38
N VAL A 9 18.95 8.60 -12.31
CA VAL A 9 19.59 8.20 -11.05
C VAL A 9 20.39 9.38 -10.51
N GLU A 10 21.17 10.05 -11.35
CA GLU A 10 21.90 11.27 -10.97
C GLU A 10 20.93 12.37 -10.52
N SER A 11 19.82 12.55 -11.24
CA SER A 11 18.79 13.54 -10.89
C SER A 11 18.14 13.25 -9.55
N ALA A 12 17.77 11.99 -9.29
CA ALA A 12 17.21 11.56 -8.02
C ALA A 12 18.22 11.70 -6.87
N SER A 13 19.49 11.37 -7.11
CA SER A 13 20.58 11.51 -6.13
C SER A 13 20.82 12.98 -5.77
N ASN A 14 20.91 13.86 -6.77
CA ASN A 14 21.03 15.30 -6.55
C ASN A 14 19.84 15.87 -5.77
N LEU A 15 18.62 15.37 -6.04
CA LEU A 15 17.42 15.79 -5.32
C LEU A 15 17.44 15.30 -3.86
N LEU A 16 17.80 14.04 -3.60
CA LEU A 16 17.99 13.49 -2.25
C LEU A 16 19.02 14.29 -1.46
N ASN A 17 20.17 14.60 -2.06
CA ASN A 17 21.25 15.35 -1.41
C ASN A 17 20.78 16.75 -1.00
N ARG A 18 20.10 17.47 -1.92
CA ARG A 18 19.49 18.76 -1.58
C ARG A 18 18.46 18.59 -0.46
N TYR A 19 17.62 17.58 -0.53
CA TYR A 19 16.60 17.37 0.50
C TYR A 19 17.21 17.12 1.88
N MET A 20 18.29 16.35 1.95
CA MET A 20 19.05 16.08 3.16
C MET A 20 19.69 17.34 3.75
N GLU A 21 20.23 18.23 2.91
CA GLU A 21 20.78 19.53 3.34
C GLU A 21 19.71 20.44 3.97
N TYR A 22 18.49 20.42 3.45
CA TYR A 22 17.38 21.24 3.97
C TYR A 22 16.70 20.63 5.20
N GLY A 23 16.50 19.30 5.23
CA GLY A 23 15.62 18.65 6.19
C GLY A 23 16.29 18.09 7.45
N ASN A 24 17.63 17.98 7.48
CA ASN A 24 18.38 17.29 8.55
C ASN A 24 17.76 15.92 8.94
N ALA A 25 17.26 15.20 7.95
CA ALA A 25 16.52 13.96 8.10
C ALA A 25 17.46 12.75 7.94
N SER A 26 17.70 12.03 9.04
CA SER A 26 18.66 10.90 9.08
C SER A 26 18.31 9.74 8.16
N TYR A 27 17.03 9.51 7.85
CA TYR A 27 16.59 8.42 6.97
C TYR A 27 17.03 8.62 5.51
N LEU A 28 17.27 9.85 5.08
CA LEU A 28 17.68 10.17 3.71
C LEU A 28 19.08 9.63 3.38
N GLY A 29 19.95 9.48 4.38
CA GLY A 29 21.29 8.90 4.19
C GLY A 29 21.23 7.43 3.76
N ASN A 30 20.34 6.65 4.38
CA ASN A 30 20.13 5.25 4.01
C ASN A 30 19.48 5.13 2.63
N MET A 31 18.50 6.00 2.31
CA MET A 31 17.87 6.06 0.99
C MET A 31 18.87 6.40 -0.12
N SER A 32 19.76 7.36 0.13
CA SER A 32 20.83 7.76 -0.79
C SER A 32 21.82 6.60 -1.01
N SER A 33 22.20 5.91 0.07
CA SER A 33 23.07 4.72 -0.01
C SER A 33 22.43 3.61 -0.86
N LEU A 34 21.11 3.39 -0.71
CA LEU A 34 20.37 2.38 -1.46
C LEU A 34 20.22 2.75 -2.93
N LEU A 35 20.01 4.04 -3.25
CA LEU A 35 20.02 4.55 -4.61
C LEU A 35 21.37 4.37 -5.30
N GLY A 36 22.47 4.49 -4.55
CA GLY A 36 23.82 4.27 -5.06
C GLY A 36 24.12 2.85 -5.55
N LEU A 37 23.22 1.89 -5.28
CA LEU A 37 23.30 0.52 -5.80
C LEU A 37 22.62 0.36 -7.17
N VAL A 38 22.01 1.42 -7.70
CA VAL A 38 21.26 1.39 -8.96
C VAL A 38 22.20 1.73 -10.11
N ASP A 39 22.57 0.72 -10.89
CA ASP A 39 23.40 0.89 -12.09
C ASP A 39 22.62 1.44 -13.30
N GLU A 40 21.32 1.14 -13.38
CA GLU A 40 20.46 1.44 -14.52
C GLU A 40 19.01 1.66 -14.08
N VAL A 41 18.33 2.60 -14.72
CA VAL A 41 16.89 2.85 -14.52
C VAL A 41 16.06 1.77 -15.23
N LYS A 42 15.47 0.88 -14.44
CA LYS A 42 14.53 -0.16 -14.88
C LYS A 42 13.61 -0.54 -13.73
N ASN A 43 12.61 -1.36 -14.03
CA ASN A 43 11.75 -1.92 -13.00
C ASN A 43 12.56 -2.84 -12.09
N ILE A 44 12.85 -2.39 -10.86
CA ILE A 44 13.64 -3.13 -9.88
C ILE A 44 13.14 -2.86 -8.46
N GLU A 45 13.39 -3.81 -7.57
CA GLU A 45 13.28 -3.63 -6.13
C GLU A 45 14.62 -3.97 -5.48
N ILE A 46 15.07 -3.14 -4.55
CA ILE A 46 16.29 -3.35 -3.75
C ILE A 46 15.92 -3.16 -2.29
N THR A 47 16.20 -4.15 -1.45
CA THR A 47 16.04 -4.05 0.00
C THR A 47 17.40 -3.85 0.66
N ASP A 48 17.46 -2.98 1.67
CA ASP A 48 18.67 -2.76 2.43
C ASP A 48 19.08 -4.01 3.24
N THR A 49 20.32 -4.03 3.73
CA THR A 49 20.83 -5.15 4.53
C THR A 49 20.11 -5.30 5.87
N GLY A 50 19.51 -4.22 6.38
CA GLY A 50 18.70 -4.23 7.59
C GLY A 50 17.29 -4.81 7.39
N GLY A 51 16.86 -5.05 6.15
CA GLY A 51 15.54 -5.57 5.82
C GLY A 51 14.38 -4.62 6.13
N ASN A 52 14.68 -3.33 6.35
CA ASN A 52 13.72 -2.34 6.86
C ASN A 52 13.45 -1.20 5.87
N LEU A 53 14.23 -1.11 4.80
CA LEU A 53 14.11 -0.09 3.76
C LEU A 53 14.14 -0.77 2.40
N LYS A 54 13.14 -0.47 1.56
CA LYS A 54 13.06 -0.97 0.19
C LYS A 54 12.96 0.20 -0.79
N LEU A 55 13.79 0.19 -1.83
CA LEU A 55 13.68 1.05 -3.00
C LEU A 55 12.98 0.26 -4.11
N LYS A 56 11.86 0.77 -4.61
CA LYS A 56 11.21 0.33 -5.84
C LYS A 56 11.40 1.38 -6.91
N ILE A 57 11.90 0.98 -8.07
CA ILE A 57 11.91 1.83 -9.26
C ILE A 57 10.87 1.28 -10.21
N SER A 58 9.94 2.12 -10.62
CA SER A 58 8.93 1.80 -11.63
C SER A 58 9.06 2.76 -12.79
N THR A 59 9.26 2.24 -14.00
CA THR A 59 9.47 3.05 -15.20
C THR A 59 8.58 2.59 -16.35
N SER A 60 8.01 3.56 -17.05
CA SER A 60 7.32 3.45 -18.33
C SER A 60 7.98 4.41 -19.35
N GLU A 61 7.40 4.55 -20.54
CA GLU A 61 7.97 5.36 -21.63
C GLU A 61 8.26 6.81 -21.21
N ASP A 62 7.34 7.45 -20.47
CA ASP A 62 7.44 8.87 -20.10
C ASP A 62 7.51 9.13 -18.59
N ARG A 63 7.33 8.10 -17.75
CA ARG A 63 7.25 8.23 -16.30
C ARG A 63 8.22 7.28 -15.61
N THR A 64 8.96 7.80 -14.63
CA THR A 64 9.79 7.02 -13.72
C THR A 64 9.49 7.44 -12.29
N GLU A 65 9.29 6.47 -11.41
CA GLU A 65 9.10 6.68 -9.99
C GLU A 65 10.19 5.98 -9.21
N PHE A 66 10.87 6.72 -8.33
CA PHE A 66 11.76 6.19 -7.31
C PHE A 66 11.01 6.23 -5.98
N PHE A 67 10.72 5.06 -5.44
CA PHE A 67 9.86 4.90 -4.28
C PHE A 67 10.60 4.16 -3.17
N TRP A 68 11.06 4.89 -2.17
CA TRP A 68 11.60 4.33 -0.95
C TRP A 68 10.46 4.12 0.04
N LEU A 69 10.30 2.93 0.58
CA LEU A 69 9.28 2.64 1.59
C LEU A 69 9.86 1.82 2.74
N TYR A 70 9.26 1.97 3.91
CA TYR A 70 9.52 1.08 5.03
C TYR A 70 8.94 -0.29 4.72
N THR A 71 9.73 -1.34 4.90
CA THR A 71 9.29 -2.73 4.76
C THR A 71 9.70 -3.50 6.01
N LYS A 72 8.96 -4.53 6.41
CA LYS A 72 9.40 -5.44 7.47
C LYS A 72 8.60 -6.72 7.40
N ASN A 73 9.23 -7.88 7.59
CA ASN A 73 8.57 -9.19 7.50
C ASN A 73 7.74 -9.34 6.20
N ASP A 74 8.30 -8.89 5.08
CA ASP A 74 7.66 -8.85 3.74
C ASP A 74 6.38 -7.97 3.64
N VAL A 75 6.12 -7.14 4.65
CA VAL A 75 5.05 -6.13 4.64
C VAL A 75 5.60 -4.80 4.15
N ASP A 76 5.01 -4.27 3.08
CA ASP A 76 5.37 -2.98 2.50
C ASP A 76 4.46 -1.85 3.05
N PHE A 77 5.03 -0.97 3.86
CA PHE A 77 4.33 0.18 4.47
C PHE A 77 4.40 1.40 3.54
N SER A 78 3.68 1.32 2.43
CA SER A 78 3.70 2.33 1.36
C SER A 78 3.38 3.75 1.80
N ALA A 79 2.58 3.95 2.85
CA ALA A 79 2.32 5.29 3.41
C ALA A 79 3.56 5.87 4.14
N LYS A 80 4.39 5.03 4.77
CA LYS A 80 5.68 5.42 5.35
C LYS A 80 6.77 5.34 4.29
N SER A 81 6.80 6.35 3.42
CA SER A 81 7.63 6.34 2.22
C SER A 81 8.15 7.72 1.82
N LEU A 82 9.10 7.72 0.90
CA LEU A 82 9.51 8.85 0.08
C LEU A 82 9.34 8.46 -1.40
N SER A 83 8.62 9.26 -2.17
CA SER A 83 8.46 9.08 -3.62
C SER A 83 8.95 10.29 -4.39
N PHE A 84 9.78 10.05 -5.40
CA PHE A 84 10.08 11.01 -6.46
C PHE A 84 9.50 10.52 -7.78
N VAL A 85 8.58 11.28 -8.37
CA VAL A 85 8.02 10.98 -9.68
C VAL A 85 8.60 11.94 -10.71
N PHE A 86 9.19 11.37 -11.75
CA PHE A 86 9.70 12.06 -12.92
C PHE A 86 8.77 11.80 -14.10
N LYS A 87 8.39 12.86 -14.81
CA LYS A 87 7.65 12.78 -16.07
C LYS A 87 8.40 13.53 -17.16
N ASN A 88 8.60 12.91 -18.32
CA ASN A 88 9.44 13.45 -19.40
C ASN A 88 10.81 13.93 -18.87
N ARG A 89 11.40 13.14 -17.96
CA ARG A 89 12.67 13.41 -17.28
C ARG A 89 12.71 14.66 -16.37
N VAL A 90 11.56 15.25 -16.05
CA VAL A 90 11.43 16.37 -15.11
C VAL A 90 10.75 15.88 -13.84
N CYS A 91 11.27 16.24 -12.67
CA CYS A 91 10.62 15.94 -11.40
C CYS A 91 9.24 16.63 -11.34
N GLN A 92 8.18 15.84 -11.27
CA GLN A 92 6.79 16.28 -11.23
C GLN A 92 6.27 16.38 -9.79
N SER A 93 6.64 15.42 -8.95
CA SER A 93 6.20 15.39 -7.56
C SER A 93 7.22 14.77 -6.63
N ILE A 94 7.20 15.26 -5.39
CA ILE A 94 7.91 14.70 -4.25
C ILE A 94 6.85 14.49 -3.16
N THR A 95 6.76 13.28 -2.65
CA THR A 95 5.87 12.94 -1.54
C THR A 95 6.70 12.29 -0.44
N ASP A 96 6.66 12.85 0.77
CA ASP A 96 7.36 12.31 1.94
C ASP A 96 6.37 12.08 3.08
N GLY A 97 6.07 10.81 3.34
CA GLY A 97 5.29 10.34 4.49
C GLY A 97 6.18 9.69 5.57
N TRP A 98 7.50 9.69 5.40
CA TRP A 98 8.40 8.89 6.23
C TRP A 98 8.34 9.27 7.71
N VAL A 99 8.27 10.57 8.03
CA VAL A 99 8.18 11.07 9.41
C VAL A 99 6.74 11.14 9.89
N LEU A 100 5.77 11.18 8.97
CA LEU A 100 4.35 11.28 9.34
C LEU A 100 3.84 9.97 9.95
N PHE A 101 4.22 8.83 9.37
CA PHE A 101 3.71 7.53 9.80
C PHE A 101 4.70 6.77 10.68
N GLU A 102 4.18 6.11 11.71
CA GLU A 102 4.88 5.14 12.54
C GLU A 102 4.50 3.71 12.13
N SER A 103 5.40 2.77 12.37
CA SER A 103 5.08 1.35 12.28
C SER A 103 4.52 0.90 13.62
N GLY A 104 3.25 0.50 13.65
CA GLY A 104 2.64 -0.14 14.80
C GLY A 104 3.13 -1.59 14.93
N SER A 105 2.20 -2.53 15.06
CA SER A 105 2.55 -3.95 14.94
C SER A 105 3.14 -4.24 13.55
N THR A 106 4.17 -5.09 13.52
CA THR A 106 4.79 -5.60 12.28
C THR A 106 4.62 -7.11 12.16
N GLU A 107 3.80 -7.69 13.04
CA GLU A 107 3.49 -9.12 13.05
C GLU A 107 2.36 -9.40 12.05
N VAL A 108 2.54 -10.45 11.24
CA VAL A 108 1.52 -10.96 10.33
C VAL A 108 1.16 -12.35 10.81
N ASN A 109 0.14 -12.42 11.66
CA ASN A 109 -0.31 -13.67 12.26
C ASN A 109 -1.41 -14.33 11.43
N ILE A 110 -2.13 -13.55 10.63
CA ILE A 110 -3.24 -14.01 9.80
C ILE A 110 -2.77 -14.17 8.37
N SER A 111 -2.84 -15.41 7.87
CA SER A 111 -2.56 -15.72 6.48
C SER A 111 -3.65 -15.20 5.54
N ARG A 112 -3.37 -15.13 4.23
CA ARG A 112 -4.37 -14.73 3.23
C ARG A 112 -5.62 -15.62 3.28
N ASP A 113 -5.44 -16.93 3.36
CA ASP A 113 -6.56 -17.88 3.29
C ASP A 113 -7.39 -17.82 4.59
N GLU A 114 -6.71 -17.72 5.74
CA GLU A 114 -7.38 -17.50 7.03
C GLU A 114 -8.15 -16.17 7.06
N ALA A 115 -7.59 -15.10 6.48
CA ALA A 115 -8.29 -13.82 6.38
C ALA A 115 -9.56 -13.92 5.51
N ILE A 116 -9.51 -14.71 4.43
CA ILE A 116 -10.68 -14.97 3.57
C ILE A 116 -11.75 -15.75 4.34
N ASP A 117 -11.36 -16.77 5.11
CA ASP A 117 -12.29 -17.56 5.90
C ASP A 117 -12.98 -16.71 6.98
N LEU A 118 -12.21 -15.93 7.75
CA LEU A 118 -12.74 -14.99 8.75
C LEU A 118 -13.67 -13.95 8.11
N ALA A 119 -13.30 -13.43 6.94
CA ALA A 119 -14.15 -12.48 6.20
C ALA A 119 -15.48 -13.11 5.76
N LYS A 120 -15.46 -14.35 5.26
CA LYS A 120 -16.69 -15.08 4.89
C LYS A 120 -17.58 -15.31 6.10
N GLU A 121 -17.02 -15.74 7.22
CA GLU A 121 -17.77 -15.93 8.47
C GLU A 121 -18.42 -14.63 8.95
N ALA A 122 -17.69 -13.52 8.92
CA ALA A 122 -18.19 -12.21 9.30
C ALA A 122 -19.30 -11.73 8.35
N ALA A 123 -19.16 -11.96 7.03
CA ALA A 123 -20.15 -11.56 6.05
C ALA A 123 -21.49 -12.30 6.22
N LEU A 124 -21.49 -13.57 6.66
CA LEU A 124 -22.74 -14.36 6.82
C LEU A 124 -23.72 -13.78 7.86
N VAL A 125 -23.22 -13.02 8.83
CA VAL A 125 -24.05 -12.37 9.87
C VAL A 125 -24.25 -10.87 9.60
N PHE A 126 -23.63 -10.34 8.55
CA PHE A 126 -23.74 -8.93 8.18
C PHE A 126 -25.10 -8.63 7.55
N THR A 127 -25.60 -7.43 7.80
CA THR A 127 -26.83 -6.90 7.21
C THR A 127 -26.64 -5.41 6.90
N TRP A 128 -27.37 -4.90 5.92
CA TRP A 128 -27.44 -3.46 5.66
C TRP A 128 -28.88 -3.01 5.48
N GLU A 129 -29.13 -1.72 5.65
CA GLU A 129 -30.45 -1.12 5.41
C GLU A 129 -30.50 -0.51 4.00
N TYR A 130 -31.56 -0.79 3.27
CA TYR A 130 -31.84 -0.18 1.97
C TYR A 130 -33.32 0.17 1.89
N GLU A 131 -33.63 1.45 1.70
CA GLU A 131 -35.01 1.97 1.58
C GLU A 131 -35.95 1.53 2.74
N GLY A 132 -35.40 1.40 3.96
CA GLY A 132 -36.15 0.98 5.15
C GLY A 132 -36.34 -0.53 5.31
N GLU A 133 -35.74 -1.34 4.43
CA GLU A 133 -35.68 -2.79 4.55
C GLU A 133 -34.28 -3.25 4.97
N VAL A 134 -34.24 -4.25 5.87
CA VAL A 134 -32.99 -4.91 6.26
C VAL A 134 -32.67 -5.99 5.23
N VAL A 135 -31.56 -5.82 4.53
CA VAL A 135 -31.01 -6.80 3.60
C VAL A 135 -30.01 -7.69 4.33
N GLY A 136 -30.19 -9.00 4.21
CA GLY A 136 -29.36 -10.03 4.81
C GLY A 136 -29.59 -11.38 4.12
N ASN A 137 -29.10 -12.47 4.73
CA ASN A 137 -29.25 -13.84 4.21
C ASN A 137 -28.82 -14.00 2.74
N PHE A 138 -27.75 -13.29 2.36
CA PHE A 138 -27.18 -13.40 1.03
C PHE A 138 -26.24 -14.60 0.92
N THR A 139 -26.06 -15.09 -0.31
CA THR A 139 -25.11 -16.17 -0.58
C THR A 139 -23.78 -15.56 -0.99
N VAL A 140 -22.73 -15.82 -0.21
CA VAL A 140 -21.35 -15.48 -0.59
C VAL A 140 -20.79 -16.57 -1.48
N LEU A 141 -20.25 -16.20 -2.63
CA LEU A 141 -19.57 -17.12 -3.54
C LEU A 141 -18.19 -17.52 -3.00
N ASP A 142 -17.79 -18.76 -3.27
CA ASP A 142 -16.42 -19.19 -2.97
C ASP A 142 -15.37 -18.53 -3.86
N THR A 143 -15.75 -18.21 -5.10
CA THR A 143 -14.93 -17.50 -6.08
C THR A 143 -15.80 -16.64 -7.00
N PRO A 144 -15.31 -15.48 -7.47
CA PRO A 144 -14.00 -14.90 -7.17
C PRO A 144 -13.93 -14.33 -5.75
N VAL A 145 -12.70 -14.21 -5.22
CA VAL A 145 -12.40 -13.49 -3.97
C VAL A 145 -11.15 -12.67 -4.21
N VAL A 146 -11.20 -11.39 -3.84
CA VAL A 146 -10.05 -10.49 -3.89
C VAL A 146 -9.61 -10.22 -2.46
N ALA A 147 -8.35 -10.52 -2.13
CA ALA A 147 -7.77 -10.21 -0.84
C ALA A 147 -6.52 -9.38 -1.07
N VAL A 148 -6.56 -8.13 -0.62
CA VAL A 148 -5.46 -7.17 -0.72
C VAL A 148 -4.87 -6.98 0.66
N PHE A 149 -3.56 -7.07 0.75
CA PHE A 149 -2.83 -6.81 1.97
C PHE A 149 -2.11 -5.48 1.88
N HIS A 150 -2.37 -4.60 2.84
CA HIS A 150 -1.64 -3.35 2.95
C HIS A 150 -1.69 -2.84 4.39
N PRO A 151 -0.68 -2.10 4.86
CA PRO A 151 -0.80 -1.47 6.16
C PRO A 151 -1.92 -0.41 6.18
N HIS A 152 -2.66 -0.36 7.28
CA HIS A 152 -3.77 0.58 7.52
C HIS A 152 -3.61 1.23 8.90
N PRO A 153 -3.95 2.52 9.07
CA PRO A 153 -3.99 3.14 10.39
C PRO A 153 -4.99 2.46 11.34
N ARG A 154 -4.61 2.18 12.60
CA ARG A 154 -5.48 1.66 13.66
C ARG A 154 -5.60 2.65 14.80
N GLU A 155 -6.81 3.16 15.05
CA GLU A 155 -7.18 4.15 16.09
C GLU A 155 -6.43 5.49 15.97
N ASP A 156 -5.10 5.47 16.08
CA ASP A 156 -4.20 6.56 15.75
C ASP A 156 -3.89 6.54 14.24
N PHE A 157 -4.25 7.62 13.56
CA PHE A 157 -4.09 7.78 12.12
C PHE A 157 -2.64 7.67 11.64
N LEU A 158 -1.65 7.77 12.53
CA LEU A 158 -0.25 7.71 12.19
C LEU A 158 0.34 6.29 12.32
N ASN A 159 -0.31 5.39 13.06
CA ASN A 159 0.22 4.06 13.36
C ASN A 159 -0.28 3.02 12.35
N LEU A 160 0.60 2.63 11.42
CA LEU A 160 0.28 1.66 10.37
C LEU A 160 0.44 0.23 10.88
N ILE A 161 -0.58 -0.60 10.64
CA ILE A 161 -0.62 -2.02 11.05
C ILE A 161 -1.01 -2.88 9.84
N PRO A 162 -0.44 -4.09 9.68
CA PRO A 162 -0.92 -5.10 8.73
C PRO A 162 -2.45 -5.19 8.65
N TYR A 163 -3.00 -5.08 7.45
CA TYR A 163 -4.44 -5.12 7.21
C TYR A 163 -4.77 -5.95 5.98
N TRP A 164 -5.77 -6.80 6.10
CA TRP A 164 -6.40 -7.49 4.99
C TRP A 164 -7.68 -6.76 4.62
N TYR A 165 -7.83 -6.44 3.33
CA TYR A 165 -9.08 -5.99 2.74
C TYR A 165 -9.58 -7.06 1.78
N VAL A 166 -10.65 -7.76 2.17
CA VAL A 166 -11.20 -8.91 1.46
C VAL A 166 -12.54 -8.53 0.81
N THR A 167 -12.61 -8.58 -0.51
CA THR A 167 -13.84 -8.42 -1.28
C THR A 167 -14.42 -9.78 -1.64
N LEU A 168 -15.65 -10.00 -1.18
CA LEU A 168 -16.45 -11.21 -1.34
C LEU A 168 -17.60 -10.92 -2.29
N TYR A 169 -17.77 -11.77 -3.31
CA TYR A 169 -18.83 -11.60 -4.30
C TYR A 169 -20.08 -12.39 -3.92
N LEU A 170 -21.24 -11.82 -4.22
CA LEU A 170 -22.54 -12.41 -3.96
C LEU A 170 -23.05 -13.19 -5.18
N ASP A 171 -23.96 -14.14 -4.96
CA ASP A 171 -24.54 -14.97 -6.04
C ASP A 171 -25.40 -14.19 -7.04
N LYS A 172 -25.88 -13.02 -6.64
CA LYS A 172 -26.70 -12.12 -7.45
C LYS A 172 -26.57 -10.68 -6.95
N VAL A 173 -27.27 -9.78 -7.64
CA VAL A 173 -27.44 -8.39 -7.21
C VAL A 173 -28.56 -8.31 -6.16
N TYR A 174 -28.26 -7.67 -5.04
CA TYR A 174 -29.14 -7.38 -3.92
C TYR A 174 -29.58 -5.91 -3.95
N PRO A 175 -30.59 -5.50 -3.14
CA PRO A 175 -31.05 -4.11 -3.11
C PRO A 175 -29.92 -3.10 -2.90
N GLY A 176 -29.99 -1.98 -3.64
CA GLY A 176 -28.90 -1.00 -3.74
C GLY A 176 -27.86 -1.31 -4.82
N GLU A 177 -28.19 -2.20 -5.77
CA GLU A 177 -27.26 -2.65 -6.83
C GLU A 177 -25.99 -3.33 -6.27
N ILE A 178 -26.09 -3.89 -5.06
CA ILE A 178 -24.97 -4.48 -4.35
C ILE A 178 -24.74 -5.91 -4.84
N SER A 179 -23.52 -6.21 -5.27
CA SER A 179 -23.10 -7.55 -5.71
C SER A 179 -21.84 -8.06 -4.99
N SER A 180 -21.31 -7.27 -4.07
CA SER A 180 -20.14 -7.68 -3.26
C SER A 180 -20.11 -6.94 -1.92
N ILE A 181 -19.41 -7.57 -0.97
CA ILE A 181 -19.16 -7.07 0.38
C ILE A 181 -17.66 -7.00 0.57
N ALA A 182 -17.17 -5.92 1.15
CA ALA A 182 -15.80 -5.79 1.59
C ALA A 182 -15.73 -5.97 3.10
N VAL A 183 -14.76 -6.76 3.55
CA VAL A 183 -14.46 -6.99 4.96
C VAL A 183 -13.00 -6.63 5.17
N GLY A 184 -12.74 -5.72 6.09
CA GLY A 184 -11.40 -5.40 6.52
C GLY A 184 -11.11 -5.94 7.91
N LEU A 185 -9.92 -6.50 8.09
CA LEU A 185 -9.49 -7.12 9.33
C LEU A 185 -8.00 -6.98 9.57
N TRP A 186 -7.62 -6.91 10.84
CA TRP A 186 -6.24 -6.70 11.26
C TRP A 186 -5.40 -7.97 11.05
N GLY A 187 -4.30 -7.86 10.31
CA GLY A 187 -3.41 -8.98 10.01
C GLY A 187 -2.60 -9.49 11.21
N ASP A 188 -2.53 -8.72 12.29
CA ASP A 188 -1.84 -9.08 13.54
C ASP A 188 -2.73 -9.86 14.52
N THR A 189 -4.04 -9.64 14.48
CA THR A 189 -4.99 -10.11 15.51
C THR A 189 -6.17 -10.90 14.93
N GLY A 190 -6.48 -10.74 13.64
CA GLY A 190 -7.66 -11.34 13.01
C GLY A 190 -8.98 -10.65 13.36
N GLU A 191 -8.94 -9.58 14.15
CA GLU A 191 -10.13 -8.83 14.52
C GLU A 191 -10.71 -8.12 13.29
N ILE A 192 -12.01 -8.31 13.07
CA ILE A 192 -12.78 -7.61 12.04
C ILE A 192 -12.91 -6.15 12.43
N ASN A 193 -12.45 -5.25 11.56
CA ASN A 193 -12.46 -3.82 11.79
C ASN A 193 -13.64 -3.15 11.09
N ASP A 194 -13.92 -3.54 9.84
CA ASP A 194 -15.05 -3.00 9.08
C ASP A 194 -15.68 -4.03 8.14
N ILE A 195 -16.99 -3.88 7.91
CA ILE A 195 -17.74 -4.62 6.90
C ILE A 195 -18.62 -3.62 6.18
N ASN A 196 -18.48 -3.54 4.86
CA ASN A 196 -19.18 -2.57 4.03
C ASN A 196 -19.70 -3.22 2.75
N VAL A 197 -20.84 -2.74 2.26
CA VAL A 197 -21.26 -3.04 0.89
C VAL A 197 -20.35 -2.31 -0.10
N VAL A 198 -20.07 -2.93 -1.23
CA VAL A 198 -19.30 -2.29 -2.30
C VAL A 198 -20.28 -1.69 -3.31
N GLU A 199 -20.34 -0.36 -3.35
CA GLU A 199 -21.17 0.37 -4.31
C GLU A 199 -20.64 0.21 -5.74
N PRO A 200 -21.54 0.15 -6.74
CA PRO A 200 -21.12 0.14 -8.14
C PRO A 200 -20.38 1.43 -8.52
N VAL A 201 -19.30 1.29 -9.30
CA VAL A 201 -18.49 2.40 -9.83
C VAL A 201 -19.09 2.95 -11.11
#